data_AF-A0A2G0W0T5-F1
#
_entry.id   AF-A0A2G0W0T5-F1
#
_cell.length_a   1.000
_cell.length_b   1.000
_cell.length_c   1.000
_cell.angle_alpha   90.00
_cell.angle_beta   90.00
_cell.angle_gamma   90.00
#
_symmetry.space_group_name_H-M   'P 1'
#
loop_
_entity.id
_entity.type
_entity.pdbx_description
1 polymer ?
#
loop_
_entity_poly.entity_id
_entity_poly.type
_entity_poly.pdbx_seq_one_letter_code
_entity_poly.pdbx_strand_id
1 'polypeptide(L)'
;MKLTQEDKTEYIETNSHCVLAKRLGISMLTLDTYADDQGWKEEHRIYWHDKSIEILKQELVNGNISAVKEMLKVTGSVRPVGRPRKLEVEREVAISKRIDEEYAADIRRMKLVDNKTG
;
A
#
# COMPACT_ATOMS: atom_id res chain seq x y z
N MET A 1 -17.52 -29.59 -19.27
CA MET A 1 -16.54 -29.04 -20.23
C MET A 1 -15.15 -29.44 -19.74
N LYS A 2 -14.27 -29.92 -20.61
CA LYS A 2 -12.86 -30.17 -20.26
C LYS A 2 -12.02 -29.25 -21.13
N LEU A 3 -11.50 -28.18 -20.52
CA LEU A 3 -10.53 -27.31 -21.18
C LEU A 3 -9.15 -27.98 -21.15
N THR A 4 -8.30 -27.63 -22.10
CA THR A 4 -6.96 -28.22 -22.21
C THR A 4 -5.94 -27.49 -21.34
N GLN A 5 -4.72 -28.02 -21.26
CA GLN A 5 -3.64 -27.36 -20.55
C GLN A 5 -3.20 -26.08 -21.29
N GLU A 6 -3.32 -26.04 -22.61
CA GLU A 6 -3.07 -24.85 -23.41
C GLU A 6 -4.07 -23.73 -23.09
N ASP A 7 -5.36 -24.06 -22.92
CA ASP A 7 -6.39 -23.10 -22.51
C ASP A 7 -6.09 -22.52 -21.12
N LYS A 8 -5.57 -23.34 -20.21
CA LYS A 8 -5.12 -22.90 -18.89
C LYS A 8 -3.96 -21.90 -19.00
N THR A 9 -2.92 -22.24 -19.75
CA THR A 9 -1.78 -21.35 -19.96
C THR A 9 -2.22 -20.01 -20.55
N GLU A 10 -3.09 -20.05 -21.57
CA GLU A 10 -3.61 -18.84 -22.19
C GLU A 10 -4.48 -18.01 -21.23
N TYR A 11 -5.26 -18.66 -20.36
CA TYR A 11 -6.01 -17.97 -19.31
C TYR A 11 -5.07 -17.24 -18.33
N ILE A 12 -4.00 -17.90 -17.88
CA ILE A 12 -3.04 -17.34 -16.92
C ILE A 12 -2.29 -16.16 -17.54
N GLU A 13 -1.86 -16.27 -18.80
CA GLU A 13 -0.96 -15.30 -19.42
C GLU A 13 -1.65 -14.15 -20.16
N THR A 14 -2.96 -14.25 -20.42
CA THR A 14 -3.68 -13.21 -21.17
C THR A 14 -3.92 -11.94 -20.34
N ASN A 15 -3.90 -10.80 -21.01
CA ASN A 15 -4.38 -9.52 -20.44
C ASN A 15 -5.91 -9.42 -20.43
N SER A 16 -6.59 -10.23 -21.25
CA SER A 16 -8.05 -10.16 -21.39
C SER A 16 -8.64 -11.54 -21.67
N HIS A 17 -9.42 -12.04 -20.71
CA HIS A 17 -10.11 -13.32 -20.82
C HIS A 17 -11.26 -13.32 -21.86
N CYS A 18 -11.70 -12.15 -22.33
CA CYS A 18 -12.80 -12.06 -23.30
C CYS A 18 -12.45 -12.69 -24.66
N VAL A 19 -11.18 -12.62 -25.07
CA VAL A 19 -10.70 -13.20 -26.32
C VAL A 19 -10.72 -14.72 -26.23
N LEU A 20 -10.24 -15.27 -25.11
CA LEU A 20 -10.25 -16.69 -24.83
C LEU A 20 -11.68 -17.25 -24.79
N ALA A 21 -12.60 -16.58 -24.09
CA ALA A 21 -14.01 -16.98 -24.05
C ALA A 21 -14.65 -17.03 -25.46
N LYS A 22 -14.38 -16.01 -26.29
CA LYS A 22 -14.85 -15.97 -27.69
C LYS A 22 -14.28 -17.12 -28.52
N ARG A 23 -12.99 -17.39 -28.41
CA ARG A 23 -12.32 -18.50 -29.14
C ARG A 23 -12.88 -19.85 -28.75
N LEU A 24 -13.12 -20.05 -27.46
CA LEU A 24 -13.71 -21.27 -26.90
C LEU A 24 -15.21 -21.41 -27.18
N GLY A 25 -15.85 -20.38 -27.73
CA GLY A 25 -17.29 -20.38 -27.99
C GLY A 25 -18.15 -20.42 -26.72
N ILE A 26 -17.61 -19.94 -25.59
CA ILE A 26 -18.29 -19.96 -24.28
C ILE A 26 -18.55 -18.56 -23.76
N SER A 27 -19.52 -18.46 -22.84
CA SER A 27 -19.76 -17.20 -22.15
C SER A 27 -18.61 -16.88 -21.20
N MET A 28 -18.36 -15.58 -20.98
CA MET A 28 -17.35 -15.13 -20.03
C MET A 28 -17.64 -15.62 -18.61
N LEU A 29 -18.92 -15.69 -18.22
CA LEU A 29 -19.34 -16.23 -16.93
C LEU A 29 -18.96 -17.71 -16.79
N THR A 30 -19.19 -18.50 -17.83
CA THR A 30 -18.83 -19.93 -17.84
C THR A 30 -17.33 -20.15 -17.71
N LEU A 31 -16.53 -19.33 -18.41
CA LEU A 31 -15.06 -19.38 -18.28
C LEU A 31 -14.63 -18.98 -16.87
N ASP A 32 -15.23 -17.94 -16.30
CA ASP A 32 -14.88 -17.42 -14.99
C ASP A 32 -15.23 -18.40 -13.85
N THR A 33 -16.41 -19.02 -13.88
CA THR A 33 -16.79 -20.07 -12.93
C THR A 33 -15.86 -21.28 -13.04
N TYR A 34 -15.56 -21.73 -14.26
CA TYR A 34 -14.65 -22.85 -14.46
C TYR A 34 -13.23 -22.54 -13.95
N ALA A 35 -12.72 -21.35 -14.24
CA ALA A 35 -11.40 -20.91 -13.79
C ALA A 35 -11.32 -20.79 -12.25
N ASP A 36 -12.42 -20.42 -11.59
CA ASP A 36 -12.51 -20.40 -10.12
C ASP A 36 -12.46 -21.82 -9.54
N ASP A 37 -13.29 -22.72 -10.07
CA ASP A 37 -13.36 -24.13 -9.63
C ASP A 37 -12.03 -24.87 -9.84
N GLN A 38 -11.27 -24.50 -10.87
CA GLN A 38 -9.97 -25.10 -11.19
C GLN A 38 -8.78 -24.36 -10.55
N GLY A 39 -9.01 -23.26 -9.83
CA GLY A 39 -7.95 -22.46 -9.18
C GLY A 39 -7.10 -21.61 -10.13
N TRP A 40 -7.49 -21.46 -11.41
CA TRP A 40 -6.71 -20.73 -12.40
C TRP A 40 -6.64 -19.23 -12.13
N LYS A 41 -7.62 -18.67 -11.40
CA LYS A 41 -7.61 -17.26 -10.98
C LYS A 41 -6.44 -16.95 -10.06
N GLU A 42 -6.12 -17.88 -9.16
CA GLU A 42 -4.99 -17.72 -8.24
C GLU A 42 -3.67 -17.80 -9.00
N GLU A 43 -3.54 -18.76 -9.91
CA GLU A 43 -2.35 -18.90 -10.75
C GLU A 43 -2.15 -17.68 -11.67
N HIS A 44 -3.22 -17.17 -12.29
CA HIS A 44 -3.20 -15.91 -13.05
C HIS A 44 -2.70 -14.74 -12.19
N ARG A 45 -3.21 -14.61 -10.97
CA ARG A 45 -2.80 -13.55 -10.03
C ARG A 45 -1.32 -13.64 -9.68
N ILE A 46 -0.83 -14.83 -9.35
CA ILE A 46 0.58 -15.06 -9.00
C ILE A 46 1.47 -14.76 -10.21
N TYR A 47 1.11 -15.28 -11.40
CA TYR A 47 1.84 -15.04 -12.64
C TYR A 47 1.98 -13.54 -12.93
N TRP A 48 0.88 -12.79 -12.88
CA TRP A 48 0.90 -11.36 -13.18
C TRP A 48 1.58 -10.54 -12.11
N HIS A 49 1.54 -10.97 -10.85
CA HIS A 49 2.30 -10.37 -9.78
C HIS A 49 3.82 -10.49 -10.04
N ASP A 50 4.30 -11.71 -10.34
CA ASP A 50 5.71 -11.95 -10.63
C ASP A 50 6.18 -11.20 -11.88
N LYS A 51 5.36 -11.21 -12.94
CA LYS A 51 5.62 -10.44 -14.16
C LYS A 51 5.68 -8.94 -13.90
N SER A 52 4.82 -8.41 -13.04
CA SER A 52 4.83 -7.00 -12.65
C SER A 52 6.09 -6.65 -11.86
N ILE A 53 6.57 -7.54 -10.98
CA ILE A 53 7.83 -7.36 -10.26
C ILE A 53 9.01 -7.32 -11.22
N GLU A 54 9.06 -8.21 -12.21
CA GLU A 54 10.14 -8.22 -13.21
C GLU A 54 10.16 -6.92 -14.03
N ILE A 55 9.00 -6.41 -14.45
CA ILE A 55 8.89 -5.12 -15.12
C ILE A 55 9.38 -3.98 -14.21
N LEU A 56 8.97 -3.98 -12.94
CA LEU A 56 9.41 -2.97 -11.97
C LEU A 56 10.94 -3.00 -11.75
N LYS A 57 11.56 -4.19 -11.74
CA LYS A 57 13.02 -4.33 -11.64
C LYS A 57 13.73 -3.71 -12.85
N GLN A 58 13.22 -3.93 -14.07
CA GLN A 58 13.78 -3.33 -15.28
C GLN A 58 13.66 -1.79 -15.26
N GLU A 59 12.49 -1.28 -14.90
CA GLU A 59 12.26 0.17 -14.79
C GLU A 59 13.12 0.83 -13.69
N LEU A 60 13.43 0.09 -12.62
CA LEU A 60 14.35 0.53 -11.59
C LEU A 60 15.77 0.72 -12.14
N VAL A 61 16.26 -0.23 -12.95
CA VAL A 61 17.56 -0.14 -13.64
C VAL A 61 17.59 1.05 -14.60
N ASN A 62 16.46 1.37 -15.24
CA ASN A 62 16.31 2.52 -16.12
C ASN A 62 16.25 3.87 -15.37
N GLY A 63 16.29 3.88 -14.04
CA GLY A 63 16.25 5.10 -13.22
C GLY A 63 14.86 5.71 -13.05
N ASN A 64 13.78 4.95 -13.30
CA ASN A 64 12.40 5.43 -13.16
C ASN A 64 12.03 5.61 -11.67
N ILE A 65 11.91 6.86 -11.22
CA ILE A 65 11.58 7.22 -9.82
C ILE A 65 10.24 6.64 -9.37
N SER A 66 9.27 6.46 -10.28
CA SER A 66 7.98 5.86 -9.95
C SER A 66 8.13 4.37 -9.64
N ALA A 67 8.98 3.64 -10.40
CA ALA A 67 9.28 2.24 -10.14
C ALA A 67 10.01 2.03 -8.81
N VAL A 68 10.93 2.94 -8.44
CA VAL A 68 11.56 2.95 -7.10
C VAL A 68 10.50 3.00 -6.00
N LYS A 69 9.52 3.91 -6.11
CA LYS A 69 8.47 4.08 -5.11
C LYS A 69 7.59 2.84 -4.98
N GLU A 70 7.20 2.24 -6.10
CA GLU A 70 6.38 1.02 -6.07
C GLU A 70 7.17 -0.17 -5.53
N MET A 71 8.43 -0.35 -5.93
CA MET A 71 9.29 -1.43 -5.43
C MET A 71 9.50 -1.34 -3.91
N LEU A 72 9.69 -0.14 -3.36
CA LEU A 72 9.80 0.06 -1.90
C LEU A 72 8.53 -0.36 -1.14
N LYS A 73 7.35 -0.18 -1.74
CA LYS A 73 6.10 -0.67 -1.14
C LYS A 73 6.04 -2.20 -1.16
N VAL A 74 6.43 -2.81 -2.28
CA VAL A 74 6.41 -4.27 -2.47
C VAL A 74 7.37 -4.97 -1.50
N THR A 75 8.57 -4.43 -1.28
CA THR A 75 9.56 -5.02 -0.37
C THR A 75 9.28 -4.79 1.11
N GLY A 76 8.16 -4.14 1.46
CA GLY A 76 7.86 -3.77 2.84
C GLY A 76 8.84 -2.76 3.45
N SER A 77 9.70 -2.15 2.62
CA SER A 77 10.59 -1.07 3.03
C SER A 77 9.76 0.19 3.21
N VAL A 78 9.30 0.39 4.45
CA VAL A 78 8.63 1.62 4.90
C VAL A 78 9.49 2.81 4.47
N ARG A 79 8.84 3.86 3.95
CA ARG A 79 9.48 5.16 3.63
C ARG A 79 10.54 5.48 4.70
N PRO A 80 11.69 6.08 4.33
CA PRO A 80 12.68 6.50 5.31
C PRO A 80 11.98 7.26 6.44
N VAL A 81 12.06 6.65 7.63
CA VAL A 81 11.55 7.15 8.90
C VAL A 81 11.95 8.61 9.05
N GLY A 82 10.98 9.51 9.22
CA GLY A 82 11.30 10.94 9.36
C GLY A 82 10.12 11.89 9.51
N ARG A 83 8.90 11.50 9.12
CA ARG A 83 7.71 12.29 9.45
C ARG A 83 6.85 11.52 10.46
N PRO A 84 6.81 11.95 11.74
CA PRO A 84 5.84 11.46 12.70
C PRO A 84 4.42 11.58 12.12
N ARG A 85 3.52 10.68 12.54
CA ARG A 85 2.12 10.75 12.08
C ARG A 85 1.54 12.08 12.53
N LYS A 86 0.66 12.68 11.72
CA LYS A 86 0.02 13.98 12.03
C LYS A 86 -0.55 14.01 13.46
N LEU A 87 -1.17 12.90 13.89
CA LEU A 87 -1.73 12.72 15.22
C LEU A 87 -0.67 12.79 16.35
N GLU A 88 0.53 12.28 16.11
CA GLU A 88 1.64 12.31 17.08
C GLU A 88 2.16 13.74 17.22
N VAL A 89 2.29 14.46 16.11
CA VAL A 89 2.67 15.88 16.09
C VAL A 89 1.65 16.73 16.85
N GLU A 90 0.35 16.51 16.62
CA GLU A 90 -0.72 17.26 17.30
C GLU A 90 -0.75 17.00 18.82
N ARG A 91 -0.46 15.76 19.24
CA ARG A 91 -0.36 15.42 20.67
C ARG A 91 0.81 16.12 21.33
N GLU A 92 1.99 16.10 20.71
CA GLU A 92 3.19 16.74 21.25
C GLU A 92 2.97 18.25 21.43
N VAL A 93 2.41 18.91 20.40
CA VAL A 93 2.09 20.35 20.45
C VAL A 93 1.12 20.67 21.59
N ALA A 94 0.09 19.84 21.81
CA ALA A 94 -0.86 20.04 22.89
C ALA A 94 -0.21 19.87 24.29
N ILE A 95 0.69 18.92 24.44
CA ILE A 95 1.43 18.68 25.70
C ILE A 95 2.36 19.86 25.99
N SER A 96 3.18 20.29 25.02
CA SER A 96 4.09 21.42 25.19
C SER A 96 3.33 22.70 25.58
N LYS A 97 2.22 22.98 24.91
CA LYS A 97 1.39 24.15 25.21
C LYS A 97 0.86 24.13 26.66
N ARG A 98 0.40 22.97 27.13
CA ARG A 98 -0.09 22.83 28.51
C ARG A 98 1.03 23.08 29.53
N ILE A 99 2.22 22.54 29.28
CA ILE A 99 3.40 22.73 30.14
C ILE A 99 3.75 24.22 30.22
N ASP A 100 3.79 24.92 29.08
CA ASP A 100 4.11 26.35 29.04
C ASP A 100 3.08 27.20 29.80
N GLU A 101 1.79 26.88 29.67
CA GLU A 101 0.70 27.57 30.38
C GLU A 101 0.79 27.36 31.90
N GLU A 102 1.01 26.13 32.35
CA GLU A 102 1.18 25.78 33.76
C GLU A 102 2.42 26.48 34.35
N TYR A 103 3.55 26.41 33.66
CA TYR A 103 4.80 27.06 34.09
C TYR A 103 4.64 28.58 34.19
N ALA A 104 4.01 29.22 33.21
CA ALA A 104 3.73 30.66 33.25
C ALA A 104 2.74 31.05 34.35
N ALA A 105 1.78 30.18 34.69
CA ALA A 105 0.89 30.41 35.83
C ALA A 105 1.64 30.33 37.16
N ASP A 106 2.54 29.37 37.33
CA ASP A 106 3.33 29.21 38.55
C ASP A 106 4.31 30.36 38.77
N ILE A 107 4.98 30.84 37.71
CA ILE A 107 5.81 32.06 37.80
C ILE A 107 4.98 33.26 38.27
N ARG A 108 3.75 33.42 37.75
CA ARG A 108 2.86 34.51 38.18
C ARG A 108 2.46 34.38 39.64
N ARG A 109 2.15 33.17 40.11
CA ARG A 109 1.84 32.92 41.53
C ARG A 109 3.02 33.25 42.43
N MET A 110 4.23 32.82 42.07
CA MET A 110 5.44 33.11 42.87
C MET A 110 5.71 34.62 42.99
N LYS A 111 5.62 35.37 41.88
CA LYS A 111 5.76 36.84 41.90
C LYS A 111 4.72 37.55 42.78
N LEU A 112 3.49 37.02 42.84
CA LEU A 112 2.43 37.57 43.69
C LEU A 112 2.66 37.29 45.18
N VAL A 113 3.33 36.17 45.50
CA VAL A 113 3.71 35.83 46.88
C VAL A 113 4.89 36.72 47.32
N ASP A 114 5.92 36.87 46.49
CA ASP A 114 7.09 37.72 46.79
C ASP A 114 6.68 39.18 47.07
N ASN A 115 5.73 39.72 46.30
CA ASN A 115 5.22 41.08 46.47
C ASN A 115 4.31 41.29 47.70
N LYS A 116 3.90 40.23 48.40
CA LYS A 116 3.09 40.33 49.63
C LYS A 116 3.91 40.24 50.93
N THR A 117 5.18 39.87 50.83
CA THR A 117 6.09 39.66 51.97
C THR A 117 7.21 40.69 52.08
N GLY A 118 7.25 41.69 51.19
CA GLY A 118 8.06 42.91 51.32
C GLY A 118 7.19 44.11 51.63
#